data_AF-A0A3Q2W839-F1
#
_entry.id   AF-A0A3Q2W839-F1
#
_cell.length_a   1.000
_cell.length_b   1.000
_cell.length_c   1.000
_cell.angle_alpha   90.00
_cell.angle_beta   90.00
_cell.angle_gamma   90.00
#
_symmetry.space_group_name_H-M   'P 1'
#
loop_
_entity.id
_entity.type
_entity.pdbx_description
1 polymer ?
#
loop_
_entity_poly.entity_id
_entity_poly.type
_entity_poly.pdbx_seq_one_letter_code
_entity_poly.pdbx_strand_id
1 'polypeptide(L)'
;MTTTSLPPEGRGISPNLSACRESQCNNHGNCVTPPGGGTALLCNCDLGYKGDSCGETVNGALGLPLTLSVLAVLIGLAILAFVLAKYQQRKRKQIYPLMYSLHGI
;
A
#
# COMPACT_ATOMS: atom_id res chain seq x y z
N MET A 1 59.20 11.80 -15.55
CA MET A 1 57.89 11.30 -16.03
C MET A 1 57.62 9.98 -15.32
N THR A 2 56.75 9.97 -14.31
CA THR A 2 55.95 8.79 -13.97
C THR A 2 54.62 9.29 -13.42
N THR A 3 53.66 9.34 -14.32
CA THR A 3 52.22 9.48 -14.08
C THR A 3 51.66 8.27 -13.33
N THR A 4 50.39 8.38 -12.92
CA THR A 4 49.42 7.26 -12.73
C THR A 4 49.33 6.76 -11.27
N SER A 5 48.21 6.74 -10.55
CA SER A 5 46.79 7.10 -10.75
C SER A 5 46.03 6.92 -9.42
N LEU A 6 45.19 7.88 -9.00
CA LEU A 6 43.96 7.62 -8.21
C LEU A 6 42.90 7.02 -9.16
N PRO A 7 41.83 6.26 -8.78
CA PRO A 7 41.29 5.78 -7.48
C PRO A 7 40.79 4.28 -7.60
N PRO A 8 39.77 3.68 -6.93
CA PRO A 8 38.57 4.22 -6.27
C PRO A 8 38.58 4.07 -4.74
N GLU A 9 37.88 4.99 -4.08
CA GLU A 9 37.30 4.76 -2.75
C GLU A 9 36.64 3.37 -2.69
N GLY A 10 37.34 2.41 -2.11
CA GLY A 10 36.69 1.28 -1.47
C GLY A 10 35.89 1.87 -0.33
N ARG A 11 34.64 2.27 -0.60
CA ARG A 11 33.68 2.71 0.40
C ARG A 11 33.77 1.73 1.54
N GLY A 12 34.37 2.19 2.63
CA GLY A 12 34.53 1.44 3.86
C GLY A 12 33.15 1.17 4.43
N ILE A 13 32.48 0.14 3.93
CA ILE A 13 31.42 -0.52 4.66
C ILE A 13 32.18 -1.33 5.70
N SER A 14 32.54 -0.65 6.78
CA SER A 14 32.97 -1.28 8.03
C SER A 14 31.99 -2.42 8.31
N PRO A 15 32.45 -3.63 8.66
CA PRO A 15 31.60 -4.75 9.06
C PRO A 15 31.04 -4.49 10.46
N ASN A 16 30.40 -3.34 10.63
CA ASN A 16 29.63 -3.00 11.80
C ASN A 16 28.19 -3.33 11.43
N LEU A 17 27.88 -4.64 11.50
CA LEU A 17 26.54 -5.17 11.25
C LEU A 17 25.47 -4.40 12.05
N SER A 18 25.86 -3.93 13.23
CA SER A 18 25.13 -2.99 14.10
C SER A 18 24.88 -1.62 13.45
N ALA A 19 25.90 -0.97 12.88
CA ALA A 19 25.71 0.31 12.21
C ALA A 19 24.87 0.17 10.93
N CYS A 20 24.99 -0.96 10.22
CA CYS A 20 24.15 -1.23 9.06
C CYS A 20 22.68 -1.41 9.44
N ARG A 21 22.39 -2.10 10.55
CA ARG A 21 21.02 -2.24 11.06
C ARG A 21 20.37 -0.87 11.27
N GLU A 22 21.09 0.05 11.89
CA GLU A 22 20.59 1.40 12.19
C GLU A 22 20.51 2.31 10.96
N SER A 23 21.57 2.34 10.14
CA SER A 23 21.67 3.27 9.00
C SER A 23 21.01 2.79 7.71
N GLN A 24 20.93 1.48 7.46
CA GLN A 24 20.44 0.92 6.20
C GLN A 24 19.14 0.11 6.36
N CYS A 25 18.92 -0.55 7.50
CA CYS A 25 17.71 -1.36 7.74
C CYS A 25 16.72 -0.72 8.73
N ASN A 26 16.83 0.59 9.01
CA ASN A 26 15.95 1.36 9.91
C ASN A 26 15.74 0.70 11.29
N ASN A 27 16.73 -0.02 11.81
CA ASN A 27 16.63 -0.86 13.02
C ASN A 27 15.59 -1.99 12.99
N HIS A 28 14.88 -2.17 11.88
CA HIS A 28 13.80 -3.15 11.67
C HIS A 28 14.25 -4.39 10.89
N GLY A 29 15.55 -4.68 10.90
CA GLY A 29 16.09 -5.87 10.27
C GLY A 29 17.57 -6.07 10.54
N ASN A 30 18.07 -7.25 10.19
CA ASN A 30 19.48 -7.59 10.29
C ASN A 30 20.14 -7.56 8.91
N CYS A 31 21.37 -7.06 8.86
CA CYS A 31 22.14 -7.07 7.63
C CYS A 31 22.71 -8.47 7.38
N VAL A 32 22.47 -9.00 6.18
CA VAL A 32 22.94 -10.31 5.75
C VAL A 32 23.64 -10.20 4.39
N THR A 33 24.66 -11.02 4.18
CA THR A 33 25.34 -11.10 2.89
C THR A 33 24.46 -11.90 1.92
N PRO A 34 24.22 -11.42 0.68
CA PRO A 34 23.39 -12.13 -0.27
C PRO A 34 23.99 -13.49 -0.63
N PRO A 35 23.15 -14.54 -0.78
CA PRO A 35 23.59 -15.85 -1.20
C PRO A 35 24.11 -15.76 -2.65
N GLY A 36 25.43 -15.78 -2.82
CA GLY A 36 26.08 -15.58 -4.12
C GLY A 36 27.37 -14.74 -4.08
N GLY A 37 27.75 -14.18 -2.93
CA GLY A 37 29.05 -13.52 -2.77
C GLY A 37 29.13 -12.12 -3.38
N GLY A 38 28.06 -11.31 -3.23
CA GLY A 38 28.06 -9.90 -3.59
C GLY A 38 28.54 -8.99 -2.45
N THR A 39 29.09 -7.83 -2.81
CA THR A 39 29.47 -6.76 -1.86
C THR A 39 28.27 -5.93 -1.38
N ALA A 40 27.09 -6.11 -1.97
CA ALA A 40 25.87 -5.44 -1.57
C ALA A 40 25.27 -6.15 -0.35
N LEU A 41 25.21 -5.46 0.78
CA LEU A 41 24.61 -5.97 2.01
C LEU A 41 23.09 -5.89 1.90
N LEU A 42 22.37 -6.99 2.17
CA LEU A 42 20.90 -7.05 2.08
C LEU A 42 20.29 -6.98 3.49
N CYS A 43 19.14 -6.32 3.63
CA CYS A 43 18.42 -6.30 4.90
C CYS A 43 17.45 -7.49 5.01
N ASN A 44 17.59 -8.30 6.05
CA ASN A 44 16.61 -9.30 6.45
C ASN A 44 15.67 -8.70 7.51
N CYS A 45 14.50 -8.25 7.05
CA CYS A 45 13.54 -7.52 7.89
C CYS A 45 12.86 -8.38 8.96
N ASP A 46 12.55 -7.75 10.09
CA ASP A 46 11.75 -8.31 11.17
C ASP A 46 10.29 -8.53 10.73
N LEU A 47 9.57 -9.42 11.42
CA LEU A 47 8.17 -9.68 11.14
C LEU A 47 7.35 -8.38 11.20
N GLY A 48 6.63 -8.10 10.13
CA GLY A 48 5.82 -6.89 10.02
C GLY A 48 6.44 -5.80 9.14
N TYR A 49 7.70 -5.94 8.74
CA TYR A 49 8.44 -4.99 7.90
C TYR A 49 8.86 -5.59 6.56
N LYS A 50 8.97 -4.75 5.53
CA LYS A 50 9.31 -5.13 4.15
C LYS A 50 10.04 -3.97 3.45
N GLY A 51 10.54 -4.24 2.24
CA GLY A 51 11.31 -3.30 1.43
C GLY A 51 12.80 -3.43 1.66
N ASP A 52 13.60 -2.85 0.77
CA ASP A 52 15.06 -3.00 0.78
C ASP A 52 15.72 -2.47 2.07
N SER A 53 15.08 -1.53 2.74
CA SER A 53 15.54 -0.91 4.00
C SER A 53 14.64 -1.21 5.20
N CYS A 54 13.70 -2.15 5.11
CA CYS A 54 12.75 -2.50 6.17
C CYS A 54 11.94 -1.30 6.73
N GLY A 55 11.72 -0.26 5.92
CA GLY A 55 10.93 0.92 6.31
C GLY A 55 9.43 0.76 6.08
N GLU A 56 9.04 -0.16 5.19
CA GLU A 56 7.63 -0.39 4.86
C GLU A 56 7.04 -1.39 5.84
N THR A 57 5.87 -1.12 6.40
CA THR A 57 5.16 -2.13 7.19
C THR A 57 4.22 -2.93 6.30
N VAL A 58 4.17 -4.24 6.52
CA VAL A 58 3.19 -5.12 5.83
C VAL A 58 1.75 -4.73 6.18
N ASN A 59 1.54 -4.16 7.36
CA ASN A 59 0.26 -3.60 7.79
C ASN A 59 -0.10 -2.32 7.03
N GLY A 60 0.88 -1.46 6.71
CA GLY A 60 0.67 -0.30 5.85
C GLY A 60 0.24 -0.69 4.43
N ALA A 61 0.84 -1.76 3.89
CA ALA A 61 0.46 -2.33 2.60
C ALA A 61 -0.96 -2.93 2.58
N LEU A 62 -1.52 -3.31 3.73
CA LEU A 62 -2.91 -3.76 3.87
C LEU A 62 -3.87 -2.62 4.21
N GLY A 63 -3.43 -1.60 4.95
CA GLY A 63 -4.25 -0.45 5.31
C GLY A 63 -4.70 0.36 4.10
N LEU A 64 -3.83 0.55 3.10
CA LEU A 64 -4.16 1.28 1.88
C LEU A 64 -5.22 0.56 1.00
N PRO A 65 -5.09 -0.73 0.63
CA PRO A 65 -6.12 -1.42 -0.15
C PRO A 65 -7.44 -1.62 0.62
N LEU A 66 -7.40 -1.77 1.95
CA LEU A 66 -8.60 -1.89 2.78
C LEU A 66 -9.41 -0.59 2.77
N THR A 67 -8.76 0.55 3.02
CA THR A 67 -9.42 1.86 3.02
C THR A 67 -10.00 2.22 1.65
N LEU A 68 -9.27 1.95 0.57
CA LEU A 68 -9.75 2.14 -0.80
C LEU A 68 -10.95 1.25 -1.14
N SER A 69 -10.92 -0.02 -0.72
CA SER A 69 -12.07 -0.92 -0.91
C SER A 69 -13.31 -0.43 -0.18
N VAL A 70 -13.18 -0.04 1.09
CA VAL A 70 -14.32 0.47 1.88
C VAL A 70 -14.89 1.74 1.26
N LEU A 71 -14.03 2.67 0.85
CA LEU A 71 -14.48 3.91 0.20
C LEU A 71 -15.23 3.64 -1.11
N ALA A 72 -14.72 2.73 -1.96
CA ALA A 72 -15.37 2.34 -3.20
C ALA A 72 -16.74 1.69 -2.96
N VAL A 73 -16.87 0.83 -1.94
CA VAL A 73 -18.14 0.20 -1.56
C VAL A 73 -19.15 1.25 -1.09
N LEU A 74 -18.74 2.19 -0.23
CA LEU A 74 -19.63 3.26 0.26
C LEU A 74 -20.13 4.15 -0.89
N ILE A 75 -19.24 4.54 -1.80
CA ILE A 75 -19.60 5.33 -2.99
C ILE A 75 -20.54 4.53 -3.90
N GLY A 76 -20.24 3.26 -4.15
CA GLY A 76 -21.08 2.37 -4.96
C GLY A 76 -22.49 2.21 -4.40
N LEU A 77 -22.61 2.01 -3.08
CA LEU A 77 -23.91 1.92 -2.40
C LEU A 77 -24.68 3.25 -2.45
N ALA A 78 -24.01 4.38 -2.30
CA ALA A 78 -24.64 5.70 -2.41
C ALA A 78 -25.18 5.96 -3.83
N ILE A 79 -24.40 5.63 -4.87
CA ILE A 79 -24.82 5.76 -6.27
C ILE A 79 -25.99 4.81 -6.56
N LEU A 80 -25.90 3.54 -6.13
CA LEU A 80 -26.97 2.56 -6.32
C LEU A 80 -28.26 3.01 -5.63
N ALA A 81 -28.18 3.49 -4.38
CA ALA A 81 -29.32 4.02 -3.65
C ALA A 81 -29.93 5.24 -4.36
N PHE A 82 -29.11 6.15 -4.90
CA PHE A 82 -29.57 7.32 -5.64
C PHE A 82 -30.28 6.93 -6.96
N VAL A 83 -29.70 5.98 -7.71
CA VAL A 83 -30.29 5.46 -8.96
C VAL A 83 -31.60 4.74 -8.65
N LEU A 84 -31.64 3.88 -7.65
CA LEU A 84 -32.87 3.21 -7.21
C LEU A 84 -33.90 4.22 -6.72
N ALA A 85 -33.52 5.23 -5.96
CA ALA A 85 -34.43 6.29 -5.53
C ALA A 85 -35.01 7.06 -6.74
N LYS A 86 -34.19 7.43 -7.73
CA LYS A 86 -34.65 8.08 -8.97
C LYS A 86 -35.52 7.17 -9.83
N TYR A 87 -35.18 5.89 -9.92
CA TYR A 87 -35.94 4.91 -10.66
C TYR A 87 -37.29 4.63 -10.00
N GLN A 88 -37.29 4.47 -8.67
CA GLN A 88 -38.50 4.40 -7.87
C GLN A 88 -39.31 5.68 -7.95
N GLN A 89 -38.71 6.87 -7.99
CA GLN A 89 -39.44 8.11 -8.21
C GLN A 89 -40.15 8.11 -9.57
N ARG A 90 -39.48 7.64 -10.64
CA ARG A 90 -40.11 7.51 -11.97
C ARG A 90 -41.23 6.47 -11.97
N LYS A 91 -40.98 5.29 -11.39
CA LYS A 91 -41.97 4.21 -11.27
C LYS A 91 -43.15 4.61 -10.38
N ARG A 92 -42.89 5.26 -9.24
CA ARG A 92 -43.91 5.83 -8.37
C ARG A 92 -44.70 6.91 -9.08
N LYS A 93 -44.09 7.84 -9.84
CA LYS A 93 -44.84 8.81 -10.65
C LYS A 93 -45.78 8.15 -11.68
N GLN A 94 -45.45 6.95 -12.19
CA GLN A 94 -46.34 6.18 -13.07
C GLN A 94 -47.35 5.27 -12.36
N ILE A 95 -47.10 4.87 -11.10
CA ILE A 95 -48.00 3.99 -10.30
C ILE A 95 -48.87 4.77 -9.29
N TYR A 96 -48.50 5.99 -8.89
CA TYR A 96 -49.35 6.90 -8.13
C TYR A 96 -50.73 7.12 -8.78
N PRO A 97 -50.90 7.10 -10.13
CA PRO A 97 -52.23 7.11 -10.71
C PRO A 97 -53.03 5.79 -10.61
N LEU A 98 -52.37 4.63 -10.45
CA LEU A 98 -53.05 3.34 -10.31
C LEU A 98 -53.52 3.08 -8.87
N MET A 99 -52.78 3.61 -7.89
CA MET A 99 -53.10 3.43 -6.47
C MET A 99 -54.25 4.34 -5.99
N TYR A 100 -54.47 5.53 -6.61
CA TYR A 100 -55.67 6.35 -6.32
C TYR A 100 -56.95 5.72 -6.89
N SER A 101 -56.84 4.96 -7.98
CA SER A 101 -58.00 4.36 -8.65
C SER A 101 -58.44 3.03 -8.04
N LEU A 102 -57.60 2.40 -7.21
CA LEU A 102 -57.93 1.14 -6.51
C LEU A 102 -58.49 1.36 -5.09
N HIS A 103 -58.36 2.57 -4.53
CA HIS A 103 -58.89 2.93 -3.20
C HIS A 103 -60.08 3.91 -3.27
N GLY A 104 -60.59 4.18 -4.46
CA GLY A 104 -61.83 4.93 -4.69
C GLY A 104 -63.04 3.99 -4.76
N ILE A 105 -63.46 3.49 -3.59
CA ILE A 105 -64.81 2.99 -3.32
C ILE A 105 -65.30 3.74 -2.08
#